data_AF-A0A1M3D0P8-F1
#
_entry.id   AF-A0A1M3D0P8-F1
#
_cell.length_a   1.000
_cell.length_b   1.000
_cell.length_c   1.000
_cell.angle_alpha   90.00
_cell.angle_beta   90.00
_cell.angle_gamma   90.00
#
_symmetry.space_group_name_H-M   'P 1'
#
loop_
_entity.id
_entity.type
_entity.pdbx_description
1 polymer ?
#
loop_
_entity_poly.entity_id
_entity_poly.type
_entity_poly.pdbx_seq_one_letter_code
_entity_poly.pdbx_strand_id
1 'polypeptide(L)'
;MNKYFRYFLLFGLSLAVYSCAVERDESAEDMEKRVIESYIKVVHKDTLTPSGTGLYTITSVRGTGEEVKDSSYVYVTFSSRDLKGNYISTTDEVIAKRVGTYSVGSYYGPYLLQKDAYLLIRGVEEGLKGKRVGGEYSFIIPSWLSGYTDDNTNKSHSVPTIYDFKILRVVKDIKKFQRDTLEAYSNKYYGGIDSTKLDYYFKVTKATEGDTIKVSDMIEYYYVGKLLNGHVFDTNIEDTARKYGIYNSANSYEAATHTVSDPDGSNVDNPNNNVIKGVGITFLKMKYGETAVTFFSSEYGYGAQEQKFGVYQPLFFEIKVAEKTAN
;
A
#
# COMPACT_ATOMS: atom_id res chain seq x y z
N MET A 1 3.93 -83.10 53.17
CA MET A 1 3.03 -82.41 54.13
C MET A 1 3.03 -80.93 53.75
N ASN A 2 2.02 -80.41 53.05
CA ASN A 2 0.72 -79.90 53.56
C ASN A 2 0.95 -78.90 54.70
N LYS A 3 0.43 -77.66 54.77
CA LYS A 3 -0.60 -76.82 54.12
C LYS A 3 -0.37 -75.42 54.79
N TYR A 4 -0.59 -74.25 54.21
CA TYR A 4 -1.79 -73.37 54.34
C TYR A 4 -1.24 -71.96 53.99
N PHE A 5 -1.40 -71.40 52.79
CA PHE A 5 -2.53 -70.64 52.24
C PHE A 5 -3.37 -69.81 53.23
N ARG A 6 -3.46 -68.50 52.91
CA ARG A 6 -4.45 -67.45 53.28
C ARG A 6 -4.32 -66.73 54.63
N TYR A 7 -3.99 -65.44 54.56
CA TYR A 7 -4.77 -64.24 54.97
C TYR A 7 -3.91 -63.01 54.55
N PHE A 8 -4.14 -62.30 53.44
CA PHE A 8 -5.15 -61.29 53.12
C PHE A 8 -5.16 -60.03 54.01
N LEU A 9 -5.01 -58.88 53.34
CA LEU A 9 -5.45 -57.51 53.63
C LEU A 9 -4.56 -56.52 54.43
N LEU A 10 -4.34 -55.39 53.73
CA LEU A 10 -4.33 -53.99 54.18
C LEU A 10 -3.03 -53.39 54.73
N PHE A 11 -2.19 -52.92 53.82
CA PHE A 11 -1.59 -51.58 53.95
C PHE A 11 -1.38 -50.97 52.56
N GLY A 12 -2.49 -50.61 51.90
CA GLY A 12 -2.47 -49.81 50.68
C GLY A 12 -2.25 -48.35 51.06
N LEU A 13 -1.00 -47.89 50.96
CA LEU A 13 -0.62 -46.50 51.20
C LEU A 13 -1.22 -45.65 50.07
N SER A 14 -2.27 -44.93 50.41
CA SER A 14 -2.90 -43.88 49.62
C SER A 14 -1.94 -42.71 49.42
N LEU A 15 -1.28 -42.66 48.27
CA LEU A 15 -0.70 -41.45 47.69
C LEU A 15 -1.22 -41.31 46.26
N ALA A 16 -2.54 -41.12 46.12
CA ALA A 16 -3.09 -40.47 44.96
C ALA A 16 -2.68 -39.00 45.05
N VAL A 17 -1.51 -38.67 44.49
CA VAL A 17 -1.13 -37.29 44.28
C VAL A 17 -2.15 -36.76 43.29
N TYR A 18 -3.04 -35.91 43.79
CA TYR A 18 -4.00 -35.14 43.04
C TYR A 18 -3.21 -34.16 42.16
N SER A 19 -2.64 -34.67 41.07
CA SER A 19 -2.18 -33.84 39.97
C SER A 19 -3.43 -33.37 39.23
N CYS A 20 -4.14 -32.43 39.84
CA CYS A 20 -4.92 -31.47 39.08
C CYS A 20 -3.92 -30.66 38.26
N ALA A 21 -3.46 -31.23 37.14
CA ALA A 21 -3.13 -30.42 36.00
C ALA A 21 -4.43 -29.70 35.67
N VAL A 22 -4.59 -28.48 36.19
CA VAL A 22 -5.63 -27.58 35.75
C VAL A 22 -5.30 -27.33 34.29
N GLU A 23 -6.00 -28.01 33.38
CA GLU A 23 -6.07 -27.60 32.00
C GLU A 23 -6.72 -26.22 32.01
N ARG A 24 -5.89 -25.19 32.14
CA ARG A 24 -6.30 -23.85 31.79
C ARG A 24 -6.38 -23.86 30.27
N ASP A 25 -7.59 -23.83 29.77
CA ASP A 25 -7.87 -23.51 28.38
C ASP A 25 -7.42 -22.05 28.20
N GLU A 26 -6.13 -21.88 27.95
CA GLU A 26 -5.52 -20.57 27.83
C GLU A 26 -5.84 -20.02 26.45
N SER A 27 -6.44 -18.83 26.42
CA SER A 27 -6.80 -18.21 25.14
C SER A 27 -5.54 -17.85 24.35
N ALA A 28 -5.66 -17.83 23.02
CA ALA A 28 -4.58 -17.36 22.15
C ALA A 28 -4.14 -15.93 22.50
N GLU A 29 -5.07 -15.10 22.94
CA GLU A 29 -4.82 -13.72 23.39
C GLU A 29 -3.98 -13.69 24.67
N ASP A 30 -4.26 -14.54 25.66
CA ASP A 30 -3.48 -14.63 26.90
C ASP A 30 -2.04 -15.08 26.62
N MET A 31 -1.87 -16.07 25.73
CA MET A 31 -0.54 -16.51 25.30
C MET A 31 0.23 -15.38 24.61
N GLU A 32 -0.40 -14.69 23.67
CA GLU A 32 0.21 -13.57 22.95
C GLU A 32 0.58 -12.43 23.89
N LYS A 33 -0.30 -12.08 24.84
CA LYS A 33 -0.03 -11.07 25.86
C LYS A 33 1.23 -11.41 26.65
N ARG A 34 1.40 -12.65 27.10
CA ARG A 34 2.63 -13.09 27.80
C ARG A 34 3.87 -13.01 26.91
N VAL A 35 3.74 -13.31 25.61
CA VAL A 35 4.84 -13.17 24.65
C VAL A 35 5.27 -11.72 24.52
N ILE A 36 4.32 -10.78 24.39
CA ILE A 36 4.60 -9.34 24.33
C ILE A 36 5.21 -8.87 25.65
N GLU A 37 4.62 -9.20 26.79
CA GLU A 37 5.15 -8.83 28.12
C GLU A 37 6.59 -9.33 28.32
N SER A 38 6.89 -10.57 27.90
CA SER A 38 8.24 -11.12 27.94
C SER A 38 9.20 -10.35 27.02
N TYR A 39 8.74 -9.98 25.83
CA TYR A 39 9.50 -9.14 24.90
C TYR A 39 9.81 -7.76 25.51
N ILE A 40 8.82 -7.09 26.10
CA ILE A 40 8.99 -5.79 26.76
C ILE A 40 9.99 -5.90 27.93
N LYS A 41 9.88 -6.95 28.74
CA LYS A 41 10.81 -7.22 29.84
C LYS A 41 12.25 -7.44 29.37
N VAL A 42 12.44 -8.31 28.38
CA VAL A 42 13.79 -8.72 27.95
C VAL A 42 14.44 -7.66 27.07
N VAL A 43 13.72 -7.12 26.09
CA VAL A 43 14.26 -6.20 25.06
C VAL A 43 14.17 -4.76 25.51
N HIS A 44 13.06 -4.36 26.12
CA HIS A 44 12.82 -2.98 26.56
C HIS A 44 13.01 -2.75 28.06
N LYS A 45 13.44 -3.77 28.83
CA LYS A 45 13.75 -3.65 30.26
C LYS A 45 12.60 -3.04 31.08
N ASP A 46 11.36 -3.40 30.73
CA ASP A 46 10.14 -2.90 31.38
C ASP A 46 9.96 -1.37 31.33
N THR A 47 10.61 -0.66 30.38
CA THR A 47 10.49 0.80 30.26
C THR A 47 9.26 1.26 29.48
N LEU A 48 8.46 0.34 28.96
CA LEU A 48 7.28 0.64 28.14
C LEU A 48 6.03 0.13 28.82
N THR A 49 4.98 0.94 28.79
CA THR A 49 3.64 0.58 29.27
C THR A 49 2.66 0.58 28.09
N PRO A 50 1.76 -0.40 27.97
CA PRO A 50 0.76 -0.40 26.92
C PRO A 50 -0.30 0.69 27.17
N SER A 51 -1.00 1.08 26.10
CA SER A 51 -2.27 1.79 26.21
C SER A 51 -3.37 0.87 26.76
N GLY A 52 -4.58 1.42 26.98
CA GLY A 52 -5.73 0.63 27.41
C GLY A 52 -6.17 -0.47 26.43
N THR A 53 -5.71 -0.42 25.16
CA THR A 53 -6.01 -1.41 24.12
C THR A 53 -4.89 -2.44 23.94
N GLY A 54 -3.77 -2.28 24.65
CA GLY A 54 -2.59 -3.15 24.53
C GLY A 54 -1.51 -2.65 23.55
N LEU A 55 -1.68 -1.48 22.94
CA LEU A 55 -0.68 -0.89 22.04
C LEU A 55 0.53 -0.37 22.82
N TYR A 56 1.75 -0.77 22.44
CA TYR A 56 2.96 -0.13 22.96
C TYR A 56 3.52 0.85 21.93
N THR A 57 3.94 2.02 22.41
CA THR A 57 4.55 3.06 21.57
C THR A 57 5.99 3.34 22.00
N ILE A 58 6.90 3.29 21.05
CA ILE A 58 8.29 3.75 21.19
C ILE A 58 8.42 5.04 20.40
N THR A 59 8.98 6.07 21.03
CA THR A 59 9.21 7.37 20.38
C THR A 59 10.70 7.58 20.20
N SER A 60 11.18 7.43 18.96
CA SER A 60 12.56 7.73 18.60
C SER A 60 12.74 9.23 18.38
N VAL A 61 11.79 9.87 17.69
CA VAL A 61 11.77 11.31 17.43
C VAL A 61 10.35 11.84 17.58
N ARG A 62 10.14 12.88 18.42
CA ARG A 62 8.79 13.41 18.70
C ARG A 62 8.15 14.21 17.56
N GLY A 63 8.91 14.66 16.56
CA GLY A 63 8.41 15.52 15.49
C GLY A 63 7.94 16.89 16.00
N THR A 64 7.92 17.87 15.13
CA THR A 64 7.57 19.26 15.49
C THR A 64 6.61 19.93 14.51
N GLY A 65 6.33 19.27 13.37
CA GLY A 65 5.44 19.82 12.35
C GLY A 65 3.97 19.63 12.69
N GLU A 66 3.17 19.65 11.62
CA GLU A 66 1.72 19.48 11.72
C GLU A 66 1.35 18.17 12.42
N GLU A 67 0.27 18.23 13.19
CA GLU A 67 -0.26 17.09 13.94
C GLU A 67 -1.16 16.23 13.03
N VAL A 68 -1.01 14.92 13.16
CA VAL A 68 -1.90 13.92 12.58
C VAL A 68 -3.20 13.92 13.38
N LYS A 69 -4.24 14.48 12.76
CA LYS A 69 -5.61 14.50 13.28
C LYS A 69 -6.43 13.36 12.68
N ASP A 70 -7.58 13.10 13.28
CA ASP A 70 -8.65 12.30 12.69
C ASP A 70 -8.98 12.85 11.27
N SER A 71 -9.30 11.97 10.32
CA SER A 71 -9.51 12.21 8.87
C SER A 71 -8.31 12.74 8.06
N SER A 72 -7.12 12.86 8.66
CA SER A 72 -5.93 13.33 7.93
C SER A 72 -5.48 12.33 6.87
N TYR A 73 -4.99 12.85 5.75
CA TYR A 73 -4.11 12.10 4.86
C TYR A 73 -2.67 12.28 5.33
N VAL A 74 -1.91 11.20 5.45
CA VAL A 74 -0.56 11.24 6.03
C VAL A 74 0.41 10.50 5.13
N TYR A 75 1.38 11.23 4.57
CA TYR A 75 2.51 10.58 3.92
C TYR A 75 3.48 10.09 4.99
N VAL A 76 3.81 8.80 4.90
CA VAL A 76 4.78 8.14 5.78
C VAL A 76 5.79 7.37 4.95
N THR A 77 6.95 7.06 5.54
CA THR A 77 7.58 5.76 5.25
C THR A 77 7.25 4.82 6.40
N PHE A 78 7.17 3.54 6.10
CA PHE A 78 6.95 2.51 7.10
C PHE A 78 7.75 1.24 6.83
N SER A 79 8.02 0.51 7.90
CA SER A 79 8.47 -0.87 7.89
C SER A 79 7.67 -1.68 8.89
N SER A 80 7.40 -2.94 8.59
CA SER A 80 6.82 -3.90 9.54
C SER A 80 7.85 -4.98 9.88
N ARG A 81 7.86 -5.41 11.14
CA ARG A 81 8.79 -6.42 11.67
C ARG A 81 8.09 -7.36 12.64
N ASP A 82 8.60 -8.58 12.76
CA ASP A 82 8.22 -9.46 13.87
C ASP A 82 8.93 -9.03 15.18
N LEU A 83 8.58 -9.67 16.31
CA LEU A 83 9.23 -9.40 17.59
C LEU A 83 10.72 -9.82 17.64
N LYS A 84 11.19 -10.64 16.70
CA LYS A 84 12.62 -10.97 16.58
C LYS A 84 13.40 -9.90 15.80
N GLY A 85 12.70 -8.93 15.21
CA GLY A 85 13.28 -7.86 14.41
C GLY A 85 13.44 -8.21 12.93
N ASN A 86 12.91 -9.34 12.47
CA ASN A 86 12.90 -9.68 11.05
C ASN A 86 11.92 -8.78 10.32
N TYR A 87 12.36 -8.17 9.22
CA TYR A 87 11.51 -7.33 8.39
C TYR A 87 10.54 -8.16 7.57
N ILE A 88 9.26 -7.79 7.64
CA ILE A 88 8.15 -8.39 6.90
C ILE A 88 7.88 -7.57 5.64
N SER A 89 7.78 -6.25 5.77
CA SER A 89 7.64 -5.32 4.64
C SER A 89 8.30 -3.98 4.94
N THR A 90 8.64 -3.23 3.88
CA THR A 90 9.18 -1.88 4.02
C THR A 90 8.94 -1.05 2.76
N THR A 91 8.73 0.25 2.95
CA THR A 91 8.74 1.27 1.89
C THR A 91 10.08 2.01 1.81
N ASP A 92 11.05 1.64 2.65
CA ASP A 92 12.39 2.21 2.67
C ASP A 92 13.35 1.34 1.83
N GLU A 93 13.87 1.92 0.76
CA GLU A 93 14.77 1.23 -0.17
C GLU A 93 16.07 0.75 0.49
N VAL A 94 16.63 1.56 1.40
CA VAL A 94 17.89 1.25 2.08
C VAL A 94 17.70 0.04 2.99
N ILE A 95 16.56 -0.02 3.68
CA ILE A 95 16.17 -1.18 4.50
C ILE A 95 15.98 -2.40 3.60
N ALA A 96 15.19 -2.30 2.52
CA ALA A 96 14.92 -3.41 1.61
C ALA A 96 16.21 -4.01 1.02
N LYS A 97 17.17 -3.14 0.64
CA LYS A 97 18.49 -3.57 0.16
C LYS A 97 19.29 -4.28 1.25
N ARG A 98 19.29 -3.73 2.46
CA ARG A 98 20.03 -4.30 3.60
C ARG A 98 19.55 -5.70 3.97
N VAL A 99 18.24 -5.95 3.90
CA VAL A 99 17.64 -7.22 4.28
C VAL A 99 17.42 -8.18 3.10
N GLY A 100 17.87 -7.81 1.91
CA GLY A 100 17.81 -8.67 0.72
C GLY A 100 16.42 -8.84 0.11
N THR A 101 15.46 -7.97 0.44
CA THR A 101 14.09 -8.00 -0.11
C THR A 101 13.85 -6.97 -1.21
N TYR A 102 14.90 -6.22 -1.58
CA TYR A 102 14.83 -5.22 -2.65
C TYR A 102 14.50 -5.84 -4.01
N SER A 103 13.54 -5.25 -4.71
CA SER A 103 13.26 -5.52 -6.13
C SER A 103 13.17 -4.21 -6.89
N VAL A 104 13.77 -4.15 -8.09
CA VAL A 104 13.78 -2.93 -8.93
C VAL A 104 12.36 -2.48 -9.29
N GLY A 105 11.45 -3.43 -9.50
CA GLY A 105 10.05 -3.14 -9.84
C GLY A 105 9.17 -2.75 -8.65
N SER A 106 9.68 -2.80 -7.42
CA SER A 106 8.92 -2.42 -6.22
C SER A 106 9.00 -0.93 -5.96
N TYR A 107 7.90 -0.37 -5.44
CA TYR A 107 7.85 1.02 -5.03
C TYR A 107 8.42 1.20 -3.61
N TYR A 108 9.50 1.97 -3.48
CA TYR A 108 10.07 2.38 -2.21
C TYR A 108 10.01 3.91 -2.11
N GLY A 109 8.95 4.43 -1.52
CA GLY A 109 8.75 5.87 -1.39
C GLY A 109 7.65 6.23 -0.40
N PRO A 110 7.36 7.53 -0.27
CA PRO A 110 6.27 8.01 0.57
C PRO A 110 4.96 7.30 0.23
N TYR A 111 4.32 6.75 1.25
CA TYR A 111 3.07 6.03 1.16
C TYR A 111 1.98 6.82 1.88
N LEU A 112 0.83 7.00 1.22
CA LEU A 112 -0.26 7.80 1.75
C LEU A 112 -1.21 6.93 2.57
N LEU A 113 -1.33 7.24 3.85
CA LEU A 113 -2.35 6.67 4.73
C LEU A 113 -3.53 7.62 4.82
N GLN A 114 -4.75 7.08 4.74
CA GLN A 114 -5.98 7.82 5.04
C GLN A 114 -6.52 7.36 6.39
N LYS A 115 -6.64 8.29 7.33
CA LYS A 115 -7.21 8.02 8.66
C LYS A 115 -8.73 7.96 8.61
N ASP A 116 -9.32 7.12 9.47
CA ASP A 116 -10.76 7.00 9.73
C ASP A 116 -11.58 6.61 8.49
N ALA A 117 -10.93 5.92 7.55
CA ALA A 117 -11.58 5.33 6.38
C ALA A 117 -11.76 3.81 6.52
N TYR A 118 -11.45 3.23 7.69
CA TYR A 118 -11.39 1.78 7.93
C TYR A 118 -10.41 1.05 6.99
N LEU A 119 -9.44 1.78 6.42
CA LEU A 119 -8.42 1.27 5.49
C LEU A 119 -7.09 0.90 6.16
N LEU A 120 -6.94 1.26 7.43
CA LEU A 120 -5.75 1.03 8.25
C LEU A 120 -6.10 0.07 9.38
N ILE A 121 -5.14 -0.70 9.86
CA ILE A 121 -5.36 -1.52 11.05
C ILE A 121 -5.52 -0.62 12.28
N ARG A 122 -6.37 -1.04 13.23
CA ARG A 122 -6.70 -0.27 14.45
C ARG A 122 -5.48 0.23 15.20
N GLY A 123 -4.46 -0.62 15.37
CA GLY A 123 -3.22 -0.26 16.06
C GLY A 123 -2.42 0.86 15.38
N VAL A 124 -2.45 0.92 14.04
CA VAL A 124 -1.82 2.01 13.28
C VAL A 124 -2.64 3.29 13.42
N GLU A 125 -3.97 3.19 13.37
CA GLU A 125 -4.82 4.36 13.62
C GLU A 125 -4.60 4.92 15.03
N GLU A 126 -4.67 4.08 16.05
CA GLU A 126 -4.42 4.50 17.42
C GLU A 126 -3.00 5.08 17.57
N GLY A 127 -1.99 4.37 17.07
CA GLY A 127 -0.59 4.77 17.20
C GLY A 127 -0.26 6.11 16.54
N LEU A 128 -0.85 6.42 15.37
CA LEU A 128 -0.60 7.68 14.67
C LEU A 128 -1.35 8.87 15.25
N LYS A 129 -2.36 8.67 16.11
CA LYS A 129 -3.17 9.77 16.65
C LYS A 129 -2.31 10.74 17.47
N GLY A 130 -2.41 12.03 17.15
CA GLY A 130 -1.68 13.11 17.82
C GLY A 130 -0.17 13.12 17.57
N LYS A 131 0.36 12.24 16.70
CA LYS A 131 1.76 12.26 16.29
C LYS A 131 2.01 13.41 15.31
N ARG A 132 3.26 13.85 15.18
CA ARG A 132 3.61 15.05 14.41
C ARG A 132 4.56 14.75 13.28
N VAL A 133 4.45 15.55 12.21
CA VAL A 133 5.38 15.53 11.07
C VAL A 133 6.83 15.70 11.55
N GLY A 134 7.72 14.91 10.95
CA GLY A 134 9.12 14.76 11.34
C GLY A 134 9.33 13.76 12.48
N GLY A 135 8.27 13.17 13.02
CA GLY A 135 8.36 12.17 14.07
C GLY A 135 8.67 10.77 13.54
N GLU A 136 9.34 9.99 14.37
CA GLU A 136 9.72 8.60 14.14
C GLU A 136 9.26 7.75 15.32
N TYR A 137 8.42 6.77 15.05
CA TYR A 137 7.69 5.99 16.05
C TYR A 137 7.70 4.52 15.69
N SER A 138 7.82 3.66 16.71
CA SER A 138 7.54 2.23 16.55
C SER A 138 6.31 1.86 17.37
N PHE A 139 5.39 1.13 16.77
CA PHE A 139 4.18 0.63 17.40
C PHE A 139 4.27 -0.90 17.48
N ILE A 140 4.27 -1.46 18.69
CA ILE A 140 4.14 -2.91 18.88
C ILE A 140 2.66 -3.18 18.95
N ILE A 141 2.11 -3.75 17.86
CA ILE A 141 0.69 -3.94 17.64
C ILE A 141 0.37 -5.42 17.86
N PRO A 142 -0.39 -5.76 18.92
CA PRO A 142 -0.94 -7.09 19.08
C PRO A 142 -1.92 -7.47 17.96
N SER A 143 -2.12 -8.77 17.74
CA SER A 143 -2.99 -9.31 16.69
C SER A 143 -4.43 -8.80 16.79
N TRP A 144 -4.97 -8.63 18.01
CA TRP A 144 -6.33 -8.10 18.23
C TRP A 144 -6.49 -6.62 17.86
N LEU A 145 -5.40 -5.89 17.60
CA LEU A 145 -5.41 -4.53 17.06
C LEU A 145 -5.11 -4.50 15.54
N SER A 146 -5.05 -5.65 14.87
CA SER A 146 -4.75 -5.74 13.44
C SER A 146 -5.98 -5.74 12.52
N GLY A 147 -7.17 -6.08 13.02
CA GLY A 147 -8.43 -6.04 12.27
C GLY A 147 -9.48 -5.15 12.94
N TYR A 148 -10.49 -4.73 12.18
CA TYR A 148 -11.78 -4.38 12.77
C TYR A 148 -12.56 -5.68 12.94
N THR A 149 -13.40 -5.75 13.98
CA THR A 149 -14.18 -6.94 14.34
C THR A 149 -15.15 -7.43 13.26
N ASP A 150 -15.28 -6.69 12.15
CA ASP A 150 -16.05 -7.04 10.96
C ASP A 150 -15.09 -7.25 9.77
N ASP A 151 -14.94 -8.51 9.37
CA ASP A 151 -14.01 -9.07 8.39
C ASP A 151 -14.05 -8.41 7.00
N ASN A 152 -13.20 -7.41 6.72
CA ASN A 152 -12.89 -7.05 5.32
C ASN A 152 -11.55 -6.35 5.06
N THR A 153 -10.64 -6.26 6.05
CA THR A 153 -9.32 -5.67 5.80
C THR A 153 -8.28 -6.76 5.52
N ASN A 154 -7.78 -6.84 4.29
CA ASN A 154 -6.64 -7.70 3.89
C ASN A 154 -5.30 -7.34 4.58
N LYS A 155 -5.33 -6.46 5.60
CA LYS A 155 -4.17 -5.93 6.32
C LYS A 155 -4.05 -6.48 7.75
N SER A 156 -4.87 -7.46 8.13
CA SER A 156 -4.85 -8.11 9.45
C SER A 156 -3.63 -9.04 9.62
N HIS A 157 -3.15 -9.20 10.86
CA HIS A 157 -2.02 -10.08 11.21
C HIS A 157 -2.43 -10.98 12.38
N SER A 158 -2.08 -12.26 12.32
CA SER A 158 -2.39 -13.24 13.36
C SER A 158 -1.40 -13.28 14.53
N VAL A 159 -0.39 -12.41 14.52
CA VAL A 159 0.70 -12.36 15.51
C VAL A 159 1.10 -10.90 15.80
N PRO A 160 1.75 -10.62 16.95
CA PRO A 160 2.25 -9.29 17.24
C PRO A 160 3.22 -8.80 16.16
N THR A 161 3.00 -7.59 15.68
CA THR A 161 3.80 -6.98 14.61
C THR A 161 4.26 -5.58 15.04
N ILE A 162 5.53 -5.28 14.83
CA ILE A 162 6.13 -3.97 15.09
C ILE A 162 6.05 -3.15 13.81
N TYR A 163 5.40 -2.00 13.86
CA TYR A 163 5.36 -1.04 12.77
C TYR A 163 6.24 0.17 13.09
N ASP A 164 7.29 0.37 12.30
CA ASP A 164 8.11 1.58 12.35
C ASP A 164 7.61 2.59 11.33
N PHE A 165 7.31 3.80 11.77
CA PHE A 165 6.84 4.89 10.93
C PHE A 165 7.77 6.10 11.03
N LYS A 166 7.98 6.75 9.88
CA LYS A 166 8.43 8.13 9.78
C LYS A 166 7.33 8.97 9.16
N ILE A 167 6.87 9.98 9.88
CA ILE A 167 5.78 10.86 9.42
C ILE A 167 6.38 11.99 8.59
N LEU A 168 6.12 11.96 7.28
CA LEU A 168 6.72 12.89 6.32
C LEU A 168 5.87 14.16 6.14
N ARG A 169 4.55 14.01 6.06
CA ARG A 169 3.63 15.12 5.80
C ARG A 169 2.21 14.79 6.21
N VAL A 170 1.49 15.79 6.71
CA VAL A 170 0.02 15.77 6.83
C VAL A 170 -0.57 16.57 5.68
N VAL A 171 -1.59 16.02 5.04
CA VAL A 171 -2.31 16.62 3.90
C VAL A 171 -3.77 16.79 4.33
N LYS A 172 -4.21 18.06 4.42
CA LYS A 172 -5.57 18.42 4.86
C LYS A 172 -6.59 18.36 3.73
N ASP A 173 -6.17 18.78 2.54
CA ASP A 173 -6.97 18.75 1.33
C ASP A 173 -6.20 17.99 0.25
N ILE A 174 -6.61 16.74 0.02
CA ILE A 174 -5.94 15.87 -0.95
C ILE A 174 -6.14 16.38 -2.39
N LYS A 175 -7.25 17.04 -2.71
CA LYS A 175 -7.51 17.57 -4.05
C LYS A 175 -6.60 18.77 -4.31
N LYS A 176 -6.55 19.72 -3.38
CA LYS A 176 -5.64 20.87 -3.47
C LYS A 176 -4.18 20.42 -3.51
N PHE A 177 -3.79 19.47 -2.67
CA PHE A 177 -2.42 18.95 -2.67
C PHE A 177 -2.02 18.36 -4.02
N GLN A 178 -2.89 17.56 -4.64
CA GLN A 178 -2.63 17.02 -5.97
C GLN A 178 -2.56 18.11 -7.04
N ARG A 179 -3.45 19.10 -6.99
CA ARG A 179 -3.42 20.26 -7.90
C ARG A 179 -2.10 21.01 -7.82
N ASP A 180 -1.70 21.43 -6.62
CA ASP A 180 -0.45 22.15 -6.38
C ASP A 180 0.75 21.31 -6.85
N THR A 181 0.70 19.98 -6.65
CA THR A 181 1.75 19.05 -7.08
C THR A 181 1.84 18.96 -8.60
N LEU A 182 0.71 18.86 -9.30
CA LEU A 182 0.64 18.79 -10.76
C LEU A 182 1.09 20.10 -11.41
N GLU A 183 0.67 21.24 -10.85
CA GLU A 183 1.09 22.57 -11.32
C GLU A 183 2.61 22.75 -11.13
N ALA A 184 3.14 22.40 -9.96
CA ALA A 184 4.58 22.43 -9.71
C ALA A 184 5.35 21.49 -10.65
N TYR A 185 4.80 20.31 -10.94
CA TYR A 185 5.38 19.37 -11.90
C TYR A 185 5.39 19.93 -13.32
N SER A 186 4.28 20.54 -13.77
CA SER A 186 4.18 21.22 -15.07
C SER A 186 5.21 22.35 -15.20
N ASN A 187 5.30 23.22 -14.19
CA ASN A 187 6.26 24.32 -14.13
C ASN A 187 7.71 23.82 -14.23
N LYS A 188 8.02 22.73 -13.52
CA LYS A 188 9.39 22.19 -13.45
C LYS A 188 9.82 21.47 -14.73
N TYR A 189 8.94 20.66 -15.34
CA TYR A 189 9.33 19.73 -16.40
C TYR A 189 8.77 20.08 -17.78
N TYR A 190 7.74 20.91 -17.85
CA TYR A 190 7.01 21.20 -19.10
C TYR A 190 6.91 22.69 -19.43
N GLY A 191 7.61 23.56 -18.68
CA GLY A 191 7.61 25.00 -18.90
C GLY A 191 6.30 25.68 -18.48
N GLY A 192 5.55 25.05 -17.57
CA GLY A 192 4.32 25.62 -17.02
C GLY A 192 3.15 25.59 -18.00
N ILE A 193 2.96 24.49 -18.72
CA ILE A 193 1.75 24.32 -19.54
C ILE A 193 0.50 24.32 -18.64
N ASP A 194 -0.56 24.95 -19.13
CA ASP A 194 -1.85 24.96 -18.45
C ASP A 194 -2.55 23.60 -18.53
N SER A 195 -3.41 23.34 -17.54
CA SER A 195 -4.27 22.17 -17.55
C SER A 195 -5.33 22.29 -18.65
N THR A 196 -5.55 21.23 -19.43
CA THR A 196 -6.58 21.22 -20.48
C THR A 196 -7.99 20.89 -19.96
N LYS A 197 -8.05 20.36 -18.73
CA LYS A 197 -9.22 20.23 -17.86
C LYS A 197 -8.68 20.33 -16.43
N LEU A 198 -9.52 20.67 -15.46
CA LEU A 198 -9.11 20.78 -14.06
C LEU A 198 -8.29 19.55 -13.62
N ASP A 199 -7.07 19.79 -13.15
CA ASP A 199 -6.11 18.77 -12.69
C ASP A 199 -5.72 17.72 -13.76
N TYR A 200 -5.75 18.10 -15.04
CA TYR A 200 -5.39 17.24 -16.17
C TYR A 200 -4.55 18.00 -17.22
N TYR A 201 -3.35 17.51 -17.48
CA TYR A 201 -2.36 18.13 -18.37
C TYR A 201 -2.05 17.21 -19.54
N PHE A 202 -1.87 17.78 -20.73
CA PHE A 202 -1.64 17.03 -21.96
C PHE A 202 -0.69 17.78 -22.88
N LYS A 203 0.23 17.05 -23.52
CA LYS A 203 1.15 17.60 -24.52
C LYS A 203 1.50 16.55 -25.56
N VAL A 204 1.29 16.88 -26.83
CA VAL A 204 1.83 16.10 -27.95
C VAL A 204 3.35 16.28 -27.99
N THR A 205 4.09 15.17 -28.01
CA THR A 205 5.56 15.14 -28.07
C THR A 205 6.07 14.74 -29.45
N LYS A 206 5.26 14.03 -30.23
CA LYS A 206 5.50 13.75 -31.65
C LYS A 206 4.19 13.88 -32.41
N ALA A 207 4.04 14.97 -33.16
CA ALA A 207 2.86 15.25 -33.97
C ALA A 207 2.87 14.46 -35.28
N THR A 208 1.70 14.27 -35.86
CA THR A 208 1.49 13.66 -37.18
C THR A 208 0.36 14.36 -37.94
N GLU A 209 0.26 14.06 -39.23
CA GLU A 209 -0.89 14.45 -40.07
C GLU A 209 -2.01 13.39 -40.06
N GLY A 210 -2.01 12.46 -39.09
CA GLY A 210 -3.03 11.43 -38.96
C GLY A 210 -4.42 12.00 -38.65
N ASP A 211 -5.44 11.19 -38.88
CA ASP A 211 -6.81 11.51 -38.48
C ASP A 211 -6.90 11.67 -36.96
N THR A 212 -7.72 12.62 -36.50
CA THR A 212 -8.11 12.70 -35.08
C THR A 212 -8.89 11.46 -34.67
N ILE A 213 -8.53 10.89 -33.52
CA ILE A 213 -9.19 9.73 -32.92
C ILE A 213 -10.54 10.13 -32.34
N LYS A 214 -11.57 9.32 -32.58
CA LYS A 214 -12.96 9.57 -32.19
C LYS A 214 -13.52 8.42 -31.36
N VAL A 215 -14.64 8.67 -30.68
CA VAL A 215 -15.42 7.60 -30.05
C VAL A 215 -15.79 6.54 -31.09
N SER A 216 -15.73 5.28 -30.68
CA SER A 216 -15.90 4.06 -31.48
C SER A 216 -14.73 3.69 -32.40
N ASP A 217 -13.69 4.52 -32.50
CA ASP A 217 -12.47 4.12 -33.22
C ASP A 217 -11.77 2.97 -32.47
N MET A 218 -11.35 1.95 -33.22
CA MET A 218 -10.43 0.94 -32.71
C MET A 218 -9.00 1.43 -32.91
N ILE A 219 -8.23 1.44 -31.83
CA ILE A 219 -6.83 1.89 -31.83
C ILE A 219 -5.91 0.81 -31.31
N GLU A 220 -4.67 0.83 -31.81
CA GLU A 220 -3.52 0.13 -31.24
C GLU A 220 -2.60 1.15 -30.58
N TYR A 221 -2.10 0.87 -29.38
CA TYR A 221 -1.26 1.81 -28.66
C TYR A 221 -0.21 1.15 -27.77
N TYR A 222 0.87 1.89 -27.55
CA TYR A 222 1.90 1.59 -26.57
C TYR A 222 1.88 2.63 -25.47
N TYR A 223 2.21 2.23 -24.24
CA TYR A 223 2.25 3.14 -23.11
C TYR A 223 3.34 2.81 -22.09
N VAL A 224 3.70 3.84 -21.31
CA VAL A 224 4.45 3.70 -20.08
C VAL A 224 3.74 4.49 -18.98
N GLY A 225 3.23 3.78 -17.96
CA GLY A 225 2.59 4.35 -16.78
C GLY A 225 3.60 4.58 -15.66
N LYS A 226 3.66 5.81 -15.15
CA LYS A 226 4.62 6.24 -14.11
C LYS A 226 3.93 7.08 -13.04
N LEU A 227 4.50 7.08 -11.85
CA LEU A 227 4.24 8.13 -10.86
C LEU A 227 4.99 9.41 -11.24
N LEU A 228 4.60 10.56 -10.69
CA LEU A 228 5.30 11.84 -10.94
C LEU A 228 6.77 11.82 -10.49
N ASN A 229 7.15 10.94 -9.56
CA ASN A 229 8.55 10.75 -9.16
C ASN A 229 9.37 9.89 -10.13
N GLY A 230 8.76 9.36 -11.20
CA GLY A 230 9.41 8.56 -12.23
C GLY A 230 9.35 7.04 -12.00
N HIS A 231 8.78 6.55 -10.90
CA HIS A 231 8.57 5.12 -10.69
C HIS A 231 7.62 4.56 -11.75
N VAL A 232 8.12 3.64 -12.58
CA VAL A 232 7.34 2.96 -13.62
C VAL A 232 6.60 1.79 -12.99
N PHE A 233 5.28 1.81 -13.09
CA PHE A 233 4.43 0.77 -12.49
C PHE A 233 3.77 -0.15 -13.52
N ASP A 234 3.67 0.29 -14.78
CA ASP A 234 3.05 -0.51 -15.84
C ASP A 234 3.53 -0.09 -17.24
N THR A 235 3.56 -1.04 -18.17
CA THR A 235 3.88 -0.83 -19.59
C THR A 235 3.61 -2.09 -20.41
N ASN A 236 3.18 -1.91 -21.65
CA ASN A 236 3.16 -2.97 -22.66
C ASN A 236 4.40 -2.98 -23.57
N ILE A 237 5.48 -2.27 -23.21
CA ILE A 237 6.74 -2.26 -23.96
C ILE A 237 7.76 -3.14 -23.25
N GLU A 238 8.19 -4.24 -23.88
CA GLU A 238 9.04 -5.26 -23.25
C GLU A 238 10.35 -4.69 -22.69
N ASP A 239 11.10 -3.94 -23.50
CA ASP A 239 12.38 -3.36 -23.10
C ASP A 239 12.24 -2.45 -21.87
N THR A 240 11.14 -1.68 -21.82
CA THR A 240 10.81 -0.83 -20.68
C THR A 240 10.49 -1.69 -19.46
N ALA A 241 9.66 -2.73 -19.61
CA ALA A 241 9.31 -3.61 -18.51
C ALA A 241 10.55 -4.31 -17.91
N ARG A 242 11.47 -4.77 -18.75
CA ARG A 242 12.75 -5.38 -18.33
C ARG A 242 13.64 -4.36 -17.62
N LYS A 243 13.79 -3.16 -18.18
CA LYS A 243 14.59 -2.08 -17.60
C LYS A 243 14.15 -1.71 -16.18
N TYR A 244 12.84 -1.68 -15.95
CA TYR A 244 12.26 -1.32 -14.64
C TYR A 244 11.91 -2.53 -13.77
N GLY A 245 12.30 -3.75 -14.16
CA GLY A 245 12.11 -4.94 -13.33
C GLY A 245 10.64 -5.34 -13.12
N ILE A 246 9.75 -4.92 -14.01
CA ILE A 246 8.31 -5.26 -14.00
C ILE A 246 7.93 -6.23 -15.14
N TYR A 247 8.92 -6.82 -15.80
CA TYR A 247 8.71 -7.84 -16.83
C TYR A 247 8.04 -9.09 -16.25
N ASN A 248 7.02 -9.59 -16.96
CA ASN A 248 6.34 -10.84 -16.67
C ASN A 248 6.21 -11.66 -17.97
N SER A 249 6.78 -12.86 -17.99
CA SER A 249 6.74 -13.75 -19.17
C SER A 249 5.35 -14.23 -19.57
N ALA A 250 4.33 -14.03 -18.73
CA ALA A 250 2.93 -14.31 -19.08
C ALA A 250 2.31 -13.22 -19.97
N ASN A 251 2.94 -12.05 -20.10
CA ASN A 251 2.47 -10.95 -20.93
C ASN A 251 3.10 -11.03 -22.33
N SER A 252 2.37 -10.60 -23.36
CA SER A 252 2.86 -10.59 -24.75
C SER A 252 3.70 -9.36 -25.12
N TYR A 253 3.60 -8.25 -24.37
CA TYR A 253 4.30 -6.98 -24.64
C TYR A 253 4.13 -6.44 -26.08
N GLU A 254 2.92 -6.60 -26.62
CA GLU A 254 2.51 -6.07 -27.92
C GLU A 254 1.65 -4.80 -27.77
N ALA A 255 1.35 -4.15 -28.90
CA ALA A 255 0.41 -3.04 -28.93
C ALA A 255 -0.93 -3.46 -28.30
N ALA A 256 -1.41 -2.67 -27.34
CA ALA A 256 -2.71 -2.91 -26.74
C ALA A 256 -3.80 -2.40 -27.69
N THR A 257 -4.90 -3.14 -27.79
CA THR A 257 -6.07 -2.73 -28.58
C THR A 257 -7.13 -2.12 -27.67
N HIS A 258 -7.78 -1.06 -28.12
CA HIS A 258 -8.89 -0.44 -27.41
C HIS A 258 -9.90 0.19 -28.37
N THR A 259 -11.18 0.00 -28.10
CA THR A 259 -12.24 0.76 -28.76
C THR A 259 -12.54 1.99 -27.93
N VAL A 260 -12.23 3.17 -28.48
CA VAL A 260 -12.34 4.44 -27.77
C VAL A 260 -13.79 4.70 -27.38
N SER A 261 -14.01 5.02 -26.11
CA SER A 261 -15.33 5.32 -25.54
C SER A 261 -15.38 6.76 -25.01
N ASP A 262 -16.58 7.27 -24.77
CA ASP A 262 -16.75 8.57 -24.10
C ASP A 262 -16.39 8.45 -22.60
N PRO A 263 -15.31 9.10 -22.12
CA PRO A 263 -14.86 9.01 -20.73
C PRO A 263 -15.75 9.77 -19.73
N ASP A 264 -16.69 10.61 -20.20
CA ASP A 264 -17.68 11.31 -19.37
C ASP A 264 -19.11 10.75 -19.57
N GLY A 265 -19.28 9.71 -20.41
CA GLY A 265 -20.57 9.06 -20.68
C GLY A 265 -21.03 8.10 -19.56
N SER A 266 -22.32 7.77 -19.52
CA SER A 266 -22.97 6.97 -18.45
C SER A 266 -22.51 5.50 -18.31
N ASN A 267 -21.49 5.07 -19.05
CA ASN A 267 -20.90 3.72 -19.03
C ASN A 267 -19.48 3.71 -18.45
N VAL A 268 -19.14 4.66 -17.56
CA VAL A 268 -17.84 4.67 -16.83
C VAL A 268 -17.63 3.38 -16.01
N ASP A 269 -18.73 2.71 -15.64
CA ASP A 269 -18.72 1.45 -14.87
C ASP A 269 -18.74 0.18 -15.76
N ASN A 270 -18.50 0.30 -17.07
CA ASN A 270 -18.41 -0.89 -17.91
C ASN A 270 -17.14 -1.68 -17.54
N PRO A 271 -17.25 -2.91 -17.00
CA PRO A 271 -16.10 -3.73 -16.61
C PRO A 271 -15.20 -4.12 -17.80
N ASN A 272 -15.67 -3.88 -19.04
CA ASN A 272 -14.87 -4.08 -20.26
C ASN A 272 -14.10 -2.83 -20.70
N ASN A 273 -14.28 -1.68 -20.04
CA ASN A 273 -13.51 -0.47 -20.32
C ASN A 273 -12.14 -0.56 -19.62
N ASN A 274 -11.19 -1.18 -20.31
CA ASN A 274 -9.92 -1.63 -19.73
C ASN A 274 -8.88 -0.50 -19.54
N VAL A 275 -9.27 0.77 -19.64
CA VAL A 275 -8.38 1.93 -19.51
C VAL A 275 -8.90 2.92 -18.48
N ILE A 276 -8.01 3.47 -17.66
CA ILE A 276 -8.37 4.50 -16.69
C ILE A 276 -8.84 5.78 -17.40
N LYS A 277 -9.74 6.53 -16.75
CA LYS A 277 -10.40 7.72 -17.32
C LYS A 277 -9.44 8.70 -18.00
N GLY A 278 -8.31 9.00 -17.36
CA GLY A 278 -7.33 9.95 -17.88
C GLY A 278 -6.66 9.47 -19.18
N VAL A 279 -6.42 8.16 -19.33
CA VAL A 279 -5.92 7.57 -20.56
C VAL A 279 -6.98 7.63 -21.66
N GLY A 280 -8.25 7.32 -21.35
CA GLY A 280 -9.37 7.46 -22.29
C GLY A 280 -9.53 8.90 -22.84
N ILE A 281 -9.45 9.91 -21.97
CA ILE A 281 -9.45 11.34 -22.37
C ILE A 281 -8.25 11.65 -23.28
N THR A 282 -7.10 11.01 -23.04
CA THR A 282 -5.88 11.24 -23.83
C THR A 282 -6.08 10.81 -25.28
N PHE A 283 -6.69 9.66 -25.52
CA PHE A 283 -6.95 9.18 -26.89
C PHE A 283 -7.76 10.17 -27.71
N LEU A 284 -8.83 10.74 -27.14
CA LEU A 284 -9.66 11.75 -27.81
C LEU A 284 -8.95 13.08 -28.07
N LYS A 285 -7.76 13.30 -27.48
CA LYS A 285 -6.90 14.46 -27.74
C LYS A 285 -5.80 14.18 -28.76
N MET A 286 -5.65 12.94 -29.22
CA MET A 286 -4.59 12.49 -30.10
C MET A 286 -5.09 12.23 -31.52
N LYS A 287 -4.15 12.21 -32.46
CA LYS A 287 -4.29 11.66 -33.81
C LYS A 287 -3.58 10.31 -33.92
N TYR A 288 -3.96 9.53 -34.93
CA TYR A 288 -3.23 8.31 -35.28
C TYR A 288 -1.74 8.60 -35.57
N GLY A 289 -0.85 7.74 -35.06
CA GLY A 289 0.60 7.87 -35.18
C GLY A 289 1.27 8.82 -34.17
N GLU A 290 0.50 9.60 -33.40
CA GLU A 290 1.07 10.56 -32.45
C GLU A 290 1.68 9.89 -31.22
N THR A 291 2.65 10.59 -30.64
CA THR A 291 3.11 10.34 -29.27
C THR A 291 2.77 11.56 -28.42
N ALA A 292 2.22 11.31 -27.23
CA ALA A 292 1.86 12.34 -26.28
C ALA A 292 2.25 11.94 -24.86
N VAL A 293 2.30 12.94 -23.99
CA VAL A 293 2.38 12.75 -22.55
C VAL A 293 1.15 13.37 -21.90
N THR A 294 0.69 12.73 -20.83
CA THR A 294 -0.42 13.20 -20.00
C THR A 294 -0.08 13.00 -18.54
N PHE A 295 -0.51 13.92 -17.69
CA PHE A 295 -0.43 13.73 -16.25
C PHE A 295 -1.61 14.40 -15.56
N PHE A 296 -2.13 13.73 -14.54
CA PHE A 296 -3.42 14.07 -13.98
C PHE A 296 -3.57 13.60 -12.54
N SER A 297 -4.54 14.19 -11.83
CA SER A 297 -4.87 13.79 -10.46
C SER A 297 -5.45 12.38 -10.41
N SER A 298 -5.45 11.80 -9.22
CA SER A 298 -6.02 10.50 -8.95
C SER A 298 -7.48 10.35 -9.36
N GLU A 299 -8.25 11.45 -9.48
CA GLU A 299 -9.65 11.42 -9.94
C GLU A 299 -9.79 10.93 -11.39
N TYR A 300 -8.74 11.06 -12.20
CA TYR A 300 -8.66 10.50 -13.56
C TYR A 300 -7.95 9.14 -13.59
N GLY A 301 -7.43 8.67 -12.46
CA GLY A 301 -6.72 7.40 -12.31
C GLY A 301 -7.43 6.46 -11.33
N TYR A 302 -6.67 5.92 -10.39
CA TYR A 302 -7.17 4.92 -9.43
C TYR A 302 -7.90 5.50 -8.21
N GLY A 303 -7.95 6.83 -8.05
CA GLY A 303 -8.65 7.47 -6.92
C GLY A 303 -8.22 6.91 -5.55
N ALA A 304 -9.19 6.40 -4.79
CA ALA A 304 -8.99 5.79 -3.47
C ALA A 304 -8.65 4.29 -3.52
N GLN A 305 -8.58 3.68 -4.71
CA GLN A 305 -8.30 2.25 -4.84
C GLN A 305 -6.84 1.96 -4.52
N GLU A 306 -6.61 0.98 -3.64
CA GLU A 306 -5.28 0.57 -3.22
C GLU A 306 -4.48 0.00 -4.41
N GLN A 307 -3.25 0.53 -4.58
CA GLN A 307 -2.28 0.06 -5.56
C GLN A 307 -0.98 -0.31 -4.85
N LYS A 308 -0.06 -1.00 -5.54
CA LYS A 308 1.27 -1.33 -4.96
C LYS A 308 2.07 -0.10 -4.53
N PHE A 309 1.72 1.07 -5.04
CA PHE A 309 2.32 2.36 -4.70
C PHE A 309 1.42 3.28 -3.84
N GLY A 310 0.29 2.75 -3.35
CA GLY A 310 -0.67 3.46 -2.49
C GLY A 310 -1.84 4.12 -3.23
N VAL A 311 -2.63 4.86 -2.47
CA VAL A 311 -3.87 5.52 -2.92
C VAL A 311 -3.64 7.00 -3.27
N TYR A 312 -4.60 7.60 -3.98
CA TYR A 312 -4.64 9.01 -4.36
C TYR A 312 -3.35 9.53 -5.02
N GLN A 313 -2.69 8.67 -5.81
CA GLN A 313 -1.49 9.05 -6.54
C GLN A 313 -1.84 9.74 -7.87
N PRO A 314 -1.31 10.95 -8.14
CA PRO A 314 -1.27 11.49 -9.48
C PRO A 314 -0.43 10.61 -10.40
N LEU A 315 -0.91 10.41 -11.62
CA LEU A 315 -0.29 9.51 -12.58
C LEU A 315 0.26 10.30 -13.78
N PHE A 316 1.24 9.70 -14.42
CA PHE A 316 1.86 10.18 -15.65
C PHE A 316 1.86 9.04 -16.67
N PHE A 317 1.48 9.34 -17.90
CA PHE A 317 1.53 8.38 -19.00
C PHE A 317 2.24 8.98 -20.21
N GLU A 318 3.13 8.20 -20.79
CA GLU A 318 3.60 8.38 -22.16
C GLU A 318 2.80 7.42 -23.02
N ILE A 319 2.18 7.92 -24.09
CA ILE A 319 1.31 7.12 -24.96
C ILE A 319 1.72 7.36 -26.40
N LYS A 320 1.85 6.28 -27.16
CA LYS A 320 2.00 6.30 -28.62
C LYS A 320 0.82 5.53 -29.23
N VAL A 321 0.03 6.20 -30.05
CA VAL A 321 -1.00 5.53 -30.86
C VAL A 321 -0.38 5.11 -32.19
N ALA A 322 -0.67 3.90 -32.65
CA ALA A 322 -0.22 3.39 -33.94
C ALA A 322 -0.80 4.23 -35.09
N GLU A 323 -0.18 4.15 -36.26
CA GLU A 323 -0.78 4.71 -37.47
C GLU A 323 -2.07 3.94 -37.80
N LYS A 324 -3.01 4.61 -38.47
CA LYS A 324 -4.26 3.98 -38.88
C LYS A 324 -3.93 2.97 -39.98
N THR A 325 -4.23 1.70 -39.74
CA THR A 325 -4.12 0.67 -40.77
C THR A 325 -5.06 1.03 -41.92
N ALA A 326 -4.52 1.15 -43.13
CA ALA A 326 -5.35 1.30 -44.31
C ALA A 326 -6.12 -0.02 -44.51
N ASN A 327 -7.45 0.04 -44.40
CA ASN A 327 -8.32 -1.08 -44.75
C ASN A 327 -8.35 -1.31 -46.26
#